data_AF-A0A2M7M0D1-F1
#
_entry.id   AF-A0A2M7M0D1-F1
#
_cell.length_a   1.000
_cell.length_b   1.000
_cell.length_c   1.000
_cell.angle_alpha   90.00
_cell.angle_beta   90.00
_cell.angle_gamma   90.00
#
_symmetry.space_group_name_H-M   'P 1'
#
loop_
_entity.id
_entity.type
_entity.pdbx_description
1 polymer ?
#
loop_
_entity_poly.entity_id
_entity_poly.type
_entity_poly.pdbx_seq_one_letter_code
_entity_poly.pdbx_strand_id
1 'polypeptide(L)'
;FKRLLAFFNPALDPLGITYHINQIVISITNGGFFGQGFGASKQKYLFLPEAHTDSIFAIISEEVGLFGSLLLIGIFLLLIYFIYKVTINASDRYGRLLAGGIFLFFNLQVCINLASMVNLIPLTGVPLPFISYGGSNLLVSFAFIGILINIGRQSKIYHK
;
A
#
# COMPACT_ATOMS: atom_id res chain seq x y z
N PHE A 1 4.19 12.65 17.06
CA PHE A 1 4.13 14.13 17.07
C PHE A 1 4.98 14.77 15.98
N LYS A 2 6.28 14.41 15.84
CA LYS A 2 7.17 14.97 14.80
C LYS A 2 6.62 14.90 13.36
N ARG A 3 5.99 13.79 12.96
CA ARG A 3 5.33 13.61 11.64
C ARG A 3 4.15 14.56 11.40
N LEU A 4 3.35 14.85 12.43
CA LEU A 4 2.24 15.80 12.34
C LEU A 4 2.76 17.24 12.26
N LEU A 5 3.76 17.58 13.08
CA LEU A 5 4.40 18.89 13.05
C LEU A 5 5.07 19.16 11.70
N ALA A 6 5.81 18.20 11.15
CA ALA A 6 6.45 18.33 9.84
C ALA A 6 5.43 18.45 8.70
N PHE A 7 4.28 17.77 8.81
CA PHE A 7 3.19 17.89 7.83
C PHE A 7 2.58 19.30 7.80
N PHE A 8 2.34 19.91 8.97
CA PHE A 8 1.78 21.27 9.04
C PHE A 8 2.81 22.39 8.86
N ASN A 9 4.06 22.16 9.28
CA ASN A 9 5.14 23.13 9.15
C ASN A 9 6.42 22.44 8.63
N PRO A 10 6.54 22.28 7.30
CA PRO A 10 7.64 21.57 6.67
C PRO A 10 9.03 22.16 6.98
N ALA A 11 9.10 23.47 7.28
CA ALA A 11 10.34 24.19 7.53
C ALA A 11 11.04 23.79 8.84
N LEU A 12 10.34 23.13 9.77
CA LEU A 12 10.89 22.74 11.08
C LEU A 12 11.81 21.51 11.02
N ASP A 13 11.72 20.69 9.97
CA ASP A 13 12.53 19.46 9.83
C ASP A 13 12.96 19.19 8.37
N PRO A 14 13.75 20.10 7.76
CA PRO A 14 14.08 20.05 6.33
C PRO A 14 14.95 18.86 5.92
N LEU A 15 15.63 18.19 6.88
CA LEU A 15 16.49 17.04 6.63
C LEU A 15 15.88 15.70 7.08
N GLY A 16 14.78 15.73 7.83
CA GLY A 16 14.12 14.52 8.34
C GLY A 16 12.88 14.16 7.51
N ILE A 17 11.70 14.27 8.14
CA ILE A 17 10.45 13.80 7.53
C ILE A 17 10.07 14.65 6.31
N THR A 18 10.33 15.95 6.35
CA THR A 18 10.07 16.83 5.19
C THR A 18 10.94 16.44 4.00
N TYR A 19 12.22 16.12 4.23
CA TYR A 19 13.10 15.63 3.18
C TYR A 19 12.55 14.35 2.54
N HIS A 20 12.12 13.39 3.38
CA HIS A 20 11.53 12.13 2.92
C HIS A 20 10.29 12.37 2.04
N ILE A 21 9.36 13.19 2.49
CA ILE A 21 8.14 13.54 1.72
C ILE A 21 8.52 14.22 0.40
N ASN A 22 9.48 15.13 0.40
CA ASN A 22 9.93 15.80 -0.82
C ASN A 22 10.50 14.79 -1.83
N GLN A 23 11.31 13.82 -1.40
CA GLN A 23 11.84 12.80 -2.30
C GLN A 23 10.74 11.85 -2.82
N ILE A 24 9.70 11.57 -2.03
CA ILE A 24 8.53 10.83 -2.51
C ILE A 24 7.87 11.57 -3.68
N VAL A 25 7.58 12.87 -3.49
CA VAL A 25 6.94 13.70 -4.52
C VAL A 25 7.80 13.82 -5.77
N ILE A 26 9.12 13.99 -5.61
CA ILE A 26 10.07 14.02 -6.73
C ILE A 26 10.07 12.68 -7.48
N SER A 27 10.06 11.54 -6.77
CA SER A 27 10.02 10.20 -7.39
C SER A 27 8.78 10.03 -8.27
N ILE A 28 7.60 10.39 -7.74
CA ILE A 28 6.33 10.32 -8.48
C ILE A 28 6.36 11.25 -9.70
N THR A 29 6.90 12.46 -9.55
CA THR A 29 6.98 13.45 -10.64
C THR A 29 7.94 12.98 -11.74
N ASN A 30 9.08 12.39 -11.38
CA ASN A 30 10.08 11.89 -12.33
C ASN A 30 9.56 10.74 -13.20
N GLY A 31 8.58 9.97 -12.72
CA GLY A 31 8.02 8.86 -13.49
C GLY A 31 7.22 9.28 -14.72
N GLY A 32 6.66 10.50 -14.74
CA GLY A 32 5.81 10.94 -15.84
C GLY A 32 4.70 9.92 -16.18
N PHE A 33 4.34 9.81 -17.46
CA PHE A 33 3.30 8.86 -17.89
C PHE A 33 3.80 7.41 -18.01
N PHE A 34 5.02 7.21 -18.50
CA PHE A 34 5.54 5.89 -18.91
C PHE A 34 6.65 5.32 -18.01
N GLY A 35 7.13 6.10 -17.03
CA GLY A 35 8.21 5.70 -16.15
C GLY A 35 9.59 5.93 -16.76
N GLN A 36 10.60 5.76 -15.92
CA GLN A 36 12.01 5.83 -16.31
C GLN A 36 12.58 4.47 -16.75
N GLY A 37 11.80 3.39 -16.59
CA GLY A 37 12.22 2.01 -16.84
C GLY A 37 12.51 1.25 -15.53
N PHE A 38 12.26 -0.06 -15.56
CA PHE A 38 12.48 -0.94 -14.41
C PHE A 38 13.93 -0.88 -13.93
N GLY A 39 14.11 -0.70 -12.62
CA GLY A 39 15.43 -0.58 -12.00
C GLY A 39 16.19 0.72 -12.33
N ALA A 40 15.62 1.64 -13.11
CA ALA A 40 16.24 2.92 -13.47
C ALA A 40 15.88 4.06 -12.49
N SER A 41 15.23 3.76 -11.37
CA SER A 41 14.90 4.76 -10.34
C SER A 41 16.17 5.32 -9.70
N LYS A 42 16.43 6.61 -9.86
CA LYS A 42 17.54 7.29 -9.19
C LYS A 42 17.23 7.51 -7.71
N GLN A 43 15.96 7.76 -7.38
CA GLN A 43 15.52 8.05 -6.02
C GLN A 43 15.73 6.85 -5.09
N LYS A 44 15.43 5.65 -5.58
CA LYS A 44 15.67 4.38 -4.88
C LYS A 44 17.09 4.19 -4.37
N TYR A 45 18.10 4.60 -5.15
CA TYR A 45 19.51 4.32 -4.82
C TYR A 45 20.21 5.44 -4.05
N LEU A 46 19.76 6.68 -4.20
CA LEU A 46 20.56 7.84 -3.79
C LEU A 46 19.88 8.76 -2.78
N PHE A 47 18.55 8.78 -2.73
CA PHE A 47 17.85 9.92 -2.13
C PHE A 47 16.67 9.55 -1.24
N LEU A 48 15.88 8.53 -1.60
CA LEU A 48 14.63 8.19 -0.92
C LEU A 48 14.89 7.25 0.28
N PRO A 49 14.70 7.71 1.53
CA PRO A 49 14.76 6.85 2.69
C PRO A 49 13.66 5.80 2.64
N GLU A 50 13.88 4.62 3.22
CA GLU A 50 12.85 3.58 3.32
C GLU A 50 12.19 3.21 1.97
N ALA A 51 12.99 3.37 0.90
CA ALA A 51 12.64 3.13 -0.48
C ALA A 51 11.93 1.79 -0.69
N HIS A 52 12.41 0.73 -0.06
CA HIS A 52 11.88 -0.62 -0.23
C HIS A 52 10.73 -0.97 0.71
N THR A 53 10.49 -0.20 1.76
CA THR A 53 9.51 -0.51 2.80
C THR A 53 8.25 0.32 2.59
N ASP A 54 8.03 1.39 3.33
CA ASP A 54 6.83 2.22 3.28
C ASP A 54 6.72 3.07 2.00
N SER A 55 7.83 3.34 1.32
CA SER A 55 7.91 4.27 0.18
C SER A 55 7.98 3.58 -1.18
N ILE A 56 7.75 2.26 -1.23
CA ILE A 56 7.90 1.45 -2.45
C ILE A 56 7.00 1.91 -3.59
N PHE A 57 5.80 2.44 -3.29
CA PHE A 57 4.88 2.94 -4.30
C PHE A 57 5.45 4.15 -5.05
N ALA A 58 6.23 5.02 -4.38
CA ALA A 58 6.89 6.16 -5.01
C ALA A 58 7.92 5.70 -6.05
N ILE A 59 8.63 4.60 -5.75
CA ILE A 59 9.61 4.01 -6.67
C ILE A 59 8.93 3.34 -7.86
N ILE A 60 7.86 2.57 -7.61
CA ILE A 60 7.09 1.96 -8.70
C ILE A 60 6.52 3.06 -9.62
N SER A 61 6.09 4.18 -9.03
CA SER A 61 5.64 5.34 -9.80
C SER A 61 6.75 5.97 -10.61
N GLU A 62 7.98 6.04 -10.11
CA GLU A 62 9.14 6.52 -10.88
C GLU A 62 9.52 5.54 -12.01
N GLU A 63 9.56 4.25 -11.73
CA GLU A 63 10.05 3.22 -12.69
C GLU A 63 9.03 2.93 -13.80
N VAL A 64 7.74 2.88 -13.48
CA VAL A 64 6.67 2.44 -14.40
C VAL A 64 5.72 3.60 -14.80
N GLY A 65 5.85 4.75 -14.16
CA GLY A 65 5.05 5.94 -14.46
C GLY A 65 3.59 5.81 -14.03
N LEU A 66 2.79 6.81 -14.43
CA LEU A 66 1.38 6.92 -14.07
C LEU A 66 0.57 5.67 -14.45
N PHE A 67 0.80 5.09 -15.63
CA PHE A 67 0.06 3.91 -16.06
C PHE A 67 0.34 2.69 -15.17
N GLY A 68 1.60 2.48 -14.81
CA GLY A 68 1.99 1.43 -13.87
C GLY A 68 1.38 1.62 -12.49
N SER A 69 1.42 2.85 -11.98
CA SER A 69 0.81 3.20 -10.69
C SER A 69 -0.70 2.98 -10.68
N LEU A 70 -1.40 3.37 -11.74
CA LEU A 70 -2.85 3.15 -11.87
C LEU A 70 -3.20 1.66 -11.99
N LEU A 71 -2.42 0.90 -12.75
CA LEU A 71 -2.57 -0.56 -12.83
C LEU A 71 -2.38 -1.19 -11.45
N LEU A 72 -1.36 -0.76 -10.71
CA LEU A 72 -1.08 -1.26 -9.38
C LEU A 72 -2.23 -0.96 -8.40
N ILE A 73 -2.73 0.27 -8.40
CA ILE A 73 -3.91 0.67 -7.63
C ILE A 73 -5.10 -0.20 -8.04
N GLY A 74 -5.30 -0.45 -9.34
CA GLY A 74 -6.32 -1.35 -9.87
C GLY A 74 -6.22 -2.78 -9.31
N ILE A 75 -5.01 -3.33 -9.20
CA ILE A 75 -4.79 -4.66 -8.59
C ILE A 75 -5.21 -4.66 -7.11
N PHE A 76 -4.85 -3.63 -6.34
CA PHE A 76 -5.28 -3.53 -4.94
C PHE A 76 -6.78 -3.35 -4.80
N LEU A 77 -7.42 -2.57 -5.67
CA LEU A 77 -8.88 -2.43 -5.70
C LEU A 77 -9.56 -3.76 -6.01
N LEU A 78 -9.03 -4.53 -6.96
CA LEU A 78 -9.51 -5.89 -7.25
C LEU A 78 -9.33 -6.81 -6.05
N LEU A 79 -8.17 -6.80 -5.40
CA LEU A 79 -7.91 -7.56 -4.18
C LEU A 79 -8.96 -7.23 -3.10
N ILE A 80 -9.12 -5.94 -2.78
CA ILE A 80 -10.10 -5.47 -1.79
C ILE A 80 -11.52 -5.90 -2.16
N TYR A 81 -11.88 -5.83 -3.45
CA TYR A 81 -13.16 -6.31 -3.95
C TYR A 81 -13.37 -7.82 -3.76
N PHE A 82 -12.34 -8.64 -4.02
CA PHE A 82 -12.43 -10.09 -3.76
C PHE A 82 -12.59 -10.39 -2.27
N ILE A 83 -11.84 -9.71 -1.40
CA ILE A 83 -11.98 -9.87 0.06
C ILE A 83 -13.39 -9.46 0.49
N TYR A 84 -13.90 -8.32 0.00
CA TYR A 84 -15.26 -7.86 0.25
C TYR A 84 -16.30 -8.92 -0.17
N LYS A 85 -16.14 -9.51 -1.36
CA LYS A 85 -17.02 -10.59 -1.84
C LYS A 85 -17.00 -11.80 -0.92
N VAL A 86 -15.84 -12.22 -0.43
CA VAL A 86 -15.76 -13.31 0.56
C VAL A 86 -16.50 -12.94 1.85
N THR A 87 -16.29 -11.72 2.35
CA THR A 87 -16.92 -11.24 3.59
C THR A 87 -18.45 -11.26 3.52
N ILE A 88 -19.06 -10.71 2.46
CA ILE A 88 -20.52 -10.62 2.36
C ILE A 88 -21.19 -11.99 2.12
N ASN A 89 -20.47 -12.93 1.51
CA ASN A 89 -20.98 -14.25 1.18
C ASN A 89 -20.65 -15.32 2.23
N ALA A 90 -19.87 -14.98 3.27
CA ALA A 90 -19.54 -15.91 4.35
C ALA A 90 -20.80 -16.58 4.92
N SER A 91 -20.72 -17.91 5.07
CA SER A 91 -21.81 -18.81 5.45
C SER A 91 -22.36 -18.53 6.85
N ASP A 92 -21.48 -18.19 7.78
CA ASP A 92 -21.76 -18.00 9.19
C ASP A 92 -21.29 -16.62 9.69
N ARG A 93 -21.81 -16.22 10.86
CA ARG A 93 -21.53 -14.90 11.44
C ARG A 93 -20.07 -14.75 11.86
N TYR A 94 -19.43 -15.83 12.32
CA TYR A 94 -18.03 -15.79 12.75
C TYR A 94 -17.10 -15.58 11.55
N GLY A 95 -17.28 -16.36 10.48
CA GLY A 95 -16.57 -16.19 9.21
C GLY A 95 -16.74 -14.78 8.62
N ARG A 96 -17.95 -14.22 8.71
CA ARG A 96 -18.20 -12.83 8.27
C ARG A 96 -17.44 -11.80 9.09
N LEU A 97 -17.41 -11.92 10.42
CA LEU A 97 -16.69 -10.99 11.29
C LEU A 97 -15.17 -11.10 11.09
N LEU A 98 -14.66 -12.33 10.99
CA LEU A 98 -13.25 -12.59 10.75
C LEU A 98 -12.79 -12.05 9.38
N ALA A 99 -13.52 -12.36 8.31
CA ALA A 99 -13.27 -11.80 6.98
C ALA A 99 -13.41 -10.27 6.95
N GLY A 100 -14.35 -9.71 7.72
CA GLY A 100 -14.49 -8.26 7.91
C GLY A 100 -13.28 -7.60 8.58
N GLY A 101 -12.69 -8.25 9.59
CA GLY A 101 -11.45 -7.78 10.22
C GLY A 101 -10.26 -7.82 9.25
N ILE A 102 -10.15 -8.89 8.46
CA ILE A 102 -9.12 -9.01 7.42
C ILE A 102 -9.32 -7.97 6.31
N PHE A 103 -10.56 -7.75 5.88
CA PHE A 103 -10.92 -6.69 4.93
C PHE A 103 -10.44 -5.32 5.43
N LEU A 104 -10.75 -4.99 6.69
CA LEU A 104 -10.33 -3.73 7.29
C LEU A 104 -8.80 -3.61 7.37
N PHE A 105 -8.11 -4.69 7.72
CA PHE A 105 -6.65 -4.74 7.77
C PHE A 105 -6.01 -4.36 6.42
N PHE A 106 -6.41 -5.03 5.32
CA PHE A 106 -5.86 -4.72 4.00
C PHE A 106 -6.28 -3.33 3.51
N ASN A 107 -7.56 -2.96 3.70
CA ASN A 107 -8.08 -1.69 3.23
C ASN A 107 -7.37 -0.50 3.92
N LEU A 108 -7.22 -0.55 5.25
CA LEU A 108 -6.53 0.51 5.99
C LEU A 108 -5.06 0.62 5.58
N GLN A 109 -4.34 -0.50 5.43
CA GLN A 109 -2.94 -0.45 5.00
C GLN A 109 -2.77 0.20 3.63
N VAL A 110 -3.56 -0.22 2.65
CA VAL A 110 -3.50 0.31 1.27
C VAL A 110 -3.90 1.79 1.25
N CYS A 111 -5.03 2.15 1.85
CA CYS A 111 -5.52 3.53 1.84
C CYS A 111 -4.56 4.48 2.55
N ILE A 112 -4.05 4.10 3.73
CA ILE A 112 -3.11 4.92 4.49
C ILE A 112 -1.79 5.06 3.74
N ASN A 113 -1.22 3.97 3.21
CA ASN A 113 0.05 4.04 2.48
C ASN A 113 -0.09 4.93 1.24
N LEU A 114 -1.06 4.67 0.38
CA LEU A 114 -1.26 5.44 -0.85
C LEU A 114 -1.55 6.92 -0.57
N ALA A 115 -2.38 7.22 0.43
CA ALA A 115 -2.67 8.61 0.82
C ALA A 115 -1.43 9.34 1.36
N SER A 116 -0.57 8.65 2.10
CA SER A 116 0.71 9.21 2.55
C SER A 116 1.65 9.51 1.38
N MET A 117 1.68 8.66 0.34
CA MET A 117 2.56 8.84 -0.83
C MET A 117 2.22 10.08 -1.66
N VAL A 118 0.95 10.44 -1.73
CA VAL A 118 0.49 11.67 -2.40
C VAL A 118 0.32 12.86 -1.44
N ASN A 119 0.88 12.76 -0.23
CA ASN A 119 0.86 13.81 0.81
C ASN A 119 -0.56 14.29 1.20
N LEU A 120 -1.57 13.41 1.11
CA LEU A 120 -2.93 13.70 1.61
C LEU A 120 -3.03 13.55 3.12
N ILE A 121 -2.20 12.67 3.68
CA ILE A 121 -2.06 12.45 5.12
C ILE A 121 -0.56 12.39 5.49
N PRO A 122 -0.19 12.58 6.77
CA PRO A 122 1.20 12.46 7.20
C PRO A 122 1.80 11.10 6.88
N LEU A 123 3.10 11.04 6.61
CA LEU A 123 3.81 9.78 6.39
C LEU A 123 3.74 8.89 7.64
N THR A 124 3.10 7.72 7.52
CA THR A 124 2.79 6.87 8.69
C THR A 124 3.77 5.71 8.91
N GLY A 125 4.56 5.32 7.91
CA GLY A 125 5.41 4.13 8.00
C GLY A 125 4.67 2.80 7.79
N VAL A 126 3.42 2.85 7.33
CA VAL A 126 2.62 1.65 7.05
C VAL A 126 3.06 1.06 5.71
N PRO A 127 3.49 -0.22 5.65
CA PRO A 127 3.88 -0.86 4.41
C PRO A 127 2.68 -1.14 3.50
N LEU A 128 2.92 -1.21 2.20
CA LEU A 128 1.97 -1.70 1.20
C LEU A 128 1.95 -3.24 1.25
N PRO A 129 0.79 -3.89 1.47
CA PRO A 129 0.70 -5.35 1.55
C PRO A 129 1.27 -6.04 0.30
N PHE A 130 1.93 -7.19 0.48
CA PHE A 130 2.57 -8.03 -0.56
C PHE A 130 3.74 -7.44 -1.34
N ILE A 131 3.92 -6.11 -1.35
CA ILE A 131 4.88 -5.44 -2.21
C ILE A 131 6.02 -4.82 -1.42
N SER A 132 5.70 -4.15 -0.32
CA SER A 132 6.71 -3.57 0.55
C SER A 132 7.56 -4.64 1.21
N TYR A 133 8.85 -4.36 1.36
CA TYR A 133 9.77 -5.18 2.11
C TYR A 133 9.39 -5.17 3.60
N GLY A 134 9.00 -6.33 4.12
CA GLY A 134 8.59 -6.47 5.51
C GLY A 134 8.14 -7.90 5.81
N GLY A 135 9.08 -8.73 6.27
CA GLY A 135 8.85 -10.17 6.44
C GLY A 135 7.62 -10.52 7.28
N SER A 136 7.42 -9.81 8.41
CA SER A 136 6.25 -10.01 9.27
C SER A 136 4.94 -9.61 8.58
N ASN A 137 4.90 -8.47 7.89
CA ASN A 137 3.69 -8.05 7.17
C ASN A 137 3.34 -9.03 6.05
N LEU A 138 4.35 -9.52 5.34
CA LEU A 138 4.18 -10.49 4.27
C LEU A 138 3.62 -11.83 4.80
N LEU A 139 4.21 -12.36 5.87
CA LEU A 139 3.74 -13.59 6.52
C LEU A 139 2.29 -13.48 6.99
N VAL A 140 1.95 -12.38 7.68
CA VAL A 140 0.57 -12.13 8.16
C VAL A 140 -0.39 -11.98 6.99
N SER A 141 0.02 -11.27 5.93
CA SER A 141 -0.81 -11.08 4.73
C SER A 141 -1.12 -12.42 4.07
N PHE A 142 -0.14 -13.31 3.90
CA PHE A 142 -0.38 -14.65 3.35
C PHE A 142 -1.25 -15.53 4.26
N ALA A 143 -1.06 -15.47 5.58
CA ALA A 143 -1.91 -16.17 6.53
C ALA A 143 -3.38 -15.73 6.42
N PHE A 144 -3.61 -14.42 6.30
CA PHE A 144 -4.96 -13.85 6.10
C PHE A 144 -5.59 -14.26 4.78
N ILE A 145 -4.83 -14.32 3.69
CA ILE A 145 -5.33 -14.86 2.42
C ILE A 145 -5.74 -16.33 2.57
N GLY A 146 -4.94 -17.15 3.26
CA GLY A 146 -5.28 -18.54 3.55
C GLY A 146 -6.59 -18.68 4.33
N ILE A 147 -6.81 -17.85 5.35
CA ILE A 147 -8.06 -17.80 6.13
C ILE A 147 -9.24 -17.39 5.23
N LEU A 148 -9.08 -16.34 4.41
CA LEU A 148 -10.13 -15.90 3.50
C LEU A 148 -10.51 -16.96 2.48
N ILE A 149 -9.54 -17.68 1.92
CA ILE A 149 -9.80 -18.80 1.00
C ILE A 149 -10.59 -19.90 1.72
N ASN A 150 -10.22 -20.22 2.97
CA ASN A 150 -10.95 -21.22 3.75
C ASN A 150 -12.42 -20.82 4.00
N ILE A 151 -12.67 -19.57 4.38
CA ILE A 151 -14.02 -19.01 4.54
C ILE A 151 -14.76 -19.01 3.20
N GLY A 152 -14.11 -18.57 2.14
CA GLY A 152 -14.66 -18.53 0.79
C GLY A 152 -15.11 -19.91 0.31
N ARG A 153 -14.32 -20.96 0.56
CA ARG A 153 -14.66 -22.35 0.18
C ARG A 153 -15.92 -22.88 0.88
N GLN A 154 -16.17 -22.45 2.12
CA GLN A 154 -17.37 -22.82 2.88
C GLN A 154 -18.60 -22.00 2.45
N SER A 155 -18.39 -20.87 1.77
CA SER A 155 -19.47 -20.04 1.23
C SER A 155 -20.07 -20.60 -0.06
N LYS A 156 -21.29 -20.16 -0.38
CA LYS A 156 -21.99 -20.51 -1.63
C LYS A 156 -21.29 -19.99 -2.90
N ILE A 157 -20.21 -19.21 -2.81
CA ILE A 157 -19.47 -18.69 -3.99
C ILE A 157 -18.94 -19.84 -4.85
N TYR A 158 -18.47 -20.93 -4.24
CA TYR A 158 -17.81 -22.04 -4.94
C TYR A 158 -18.72 -23.26 -5.17
N HIS A 159 -19.96 -23.24 -4.67
CA HIS A 159 -20.94 -24.33 -4.80
C HIS A 159 -22.04 -24.02 -5.85
N LYS A 160 -21.77 -23.09 -6.77
CA LYS A 160 -22.55 -22.87 -7.99
C LYS A 160 -21.79 -23.45 -9.17
#